data_AF-A0A1E7Z2M9-F1
#
_entry.id   AF-A0A1E7Z2M9-F1
#
_cell.length_a   1.000
_cell.length_b   1.000
_cell.length_c   1.000
_cell.angle_alpha   90.00
_cell.angle_beta   90.00
_cell.angle_gamma   90.00
#
_symmetry.space_group_name_H-M   'P 1'
#
loop_
_entity.id
_entity.type
_entity.pdbx_description
1 polymer ?
#
loop_
_entity_poly.entity_id
_entity_poly.type
_entity_poly.pdbx_seq_one_letter_code
_entity_poly.pdbx_strand_id
1 'polypeptide(L)' 'MAIKRSEYQRGALSALNEAKTLALANATLVGVLAGPDEARALLTYFNTILDPLIEKHSQDLGHERNNVESKK' A
#
# COMPACT_ATOMS: atom_id res chain seq x y z
N MET A 1 -9.12 -23.44 2.76
CA MET A 1 -9.02 -22.17 3.53
C MET A 1 -7.92 -21.22 3.04
N ALA A 2 -6.78 -21.70 2.52
CA ALA A 2 -5.68 -20.85 2.04
C ALA A 2 -6.05 -19.90 0.87
N ILE A 3 -6.90 -20.34 -0.08
CA ILE A 3 -7.28 -19.53 -1.26
C ILE A 3 -8.01 -18.23 -0.86
N LYS A 4 -8.96 -18.31 0.08
CA LYS A 4 -9.68 -17.13 0.56
C LYS A 4 -8.75 -16.10 1.22
N ARG A 5 -7.78 -16.57 2.02
CA ARG A 5 -6.78 -15.69 2.64
C ARG A 5 -5.97 -14.93 1.58
N SER A 6 -5.53 -15.62 0.53
CA SER A 6 -4.79 -15.00 -0.57
C SER A 6 -5.58 -13.95 -1.34
N GLU A 7 -6.87 -14.19 -1.59
CA GLU A 7 -7.74 -13.20 -2.22
C GLU A 7 -7.97 -11.95 -1.35
N TYR A 8 -8.17 -12.14 -0.03
CA TYR A 8 -8.26 -11.01 0.90
C TYR A 8 -6.96 -10.20 0.96
N GLN A 9 -5.81 -10.87 0.95
CA GLN A 9 -4.50 -10.23 0.94
C GLN A 9 -4.27 -9.43 -0.35
N ARG A 10 -4.68 -9.96 -1.52
CA ARG A 10 -4.64 -9.22 -2.80
C ARG A 10 -5.56 -8.01 -2.79
N GLY A 11 -6.78 -8.16 -2.27
CA GLY A 11 -7.73 -7.05 -2.15
C GLY A 11 -7.22 -5.94 -1.24
N ALA A 12 -6.66 -6.31 -0.08
CA ALA A 12 -6.04 -5.37 0.85
C ALA A 12 -4.85 -4.62 0.20
N LEU A 13 -3.97 -5.34 -0.50
CA LEU A 13 -2.85 -4.72 -1.20
C LEU A 13 -3.32 -3.75 -2.31
N SER A 14 -4.38 -4.09 -3.06
CA SER A 14 -4.96 -3.19 -4.06
C SER A 14 -5.47 -1.90 -3.41
N ALA A 15 -6.27 -2.02 -2.34
CA ALA A 15 -6.82 -0.87 -1.63
C ALA A 15 -5.74 0.03 -1.03
N LEU A 16 -4.65 -0.55 -0.51
CA LEU A 16 -3.52 0.21 0.01
C LEU A 16 -2.77 0.98 -1.09
N ASN A 17 -2.61 0.38 -2.27
CA ASN A 17 -2.03 1.08 -3.41
C ASN A 17 -2.92 2.22 -3.91
N GLU A 18 -4.24 2.02 -3.97
CA GLU A 18 -5.20 3.08 -4.28
C GLU A 18 -5.14 4.22 -3.26
N ALA A 19 -5.07 3.90 -1.96
CA ALA A 19 -4.89 4.89 -0.92
C ALA A 19 -3.59 5.70 -1.09
N LYS A 20 -2.51 5.07 -1.53
CA LYS A 20 -1.23 5.75 -1.83
C LYS A 20 -1.36 6.70 -3.02
N THR A 21 -2.09 6.33 -4.07
CA THR A 21 -2.40 7.24 -5.19
C THR A 21 -3.21 8.44 -4.73
N LEU A 22 -4.22 8.24 -3.88
CA LEU A 22 -5.02 9.34 -3.33
C LEU A 22 -4.20 10.25 -2.40
N ALA A 23 -3.31 9.67 -1.59
CA ALA A 23 -2.38 10.43 -0.75
C ALA A 23 -1.48 11.36 -1.59
N LEU A 24 -0.94 10.86 -2.70
CA LEU A 24 -0.15 11.67 -3.64
C LEU A 24 -0.98 12.79 -4.27
N ALA A 25 -2.22 12.52 -4.65
CA ALA A 25 -3.13 13.53 -5.19
C ALA A 25 -3.42 14.64 -4.16
N ASN A 26 -3.67 14.27 -2.90
CA ASN A 26 -3.87 15.22 -1.80
C ASN A 26 -2.61 16.05 -1.52
N ALA A 27 -1.43 15.43 -1.46
CA ALA A 27 -0.17 16.14 -1.28
C ALA A 27 0.09 17.12 -2.44
N THR A 28 -0.25 16.74 -3.67
CA THR A 28 -0.15 17.62 -4.85
C THR A 28 -1.07 18.83 -4.72
N LEU A 29 -2.34 18.61 -4.33
CA LEU A 29 -3.30 19.69 -4.10
C LEU A 29 -2.83 20.64 -3.00
N VAL A 30 -2.36 20.09 -1.87
CA VAL A 30 -1.77 20.90 -0.78
C VAL A 30 -0.54 21.66 -1.26
N GLY A 31 0.27 21.08 -2.14
CA GLY A 31 1.41 21.75 -2.77
C GLY A 31 1.03 22.99 -3.56
N VAL A 32 -0.12 22.94 -4.25
CA VAL A 32 -0.66 24.10 -4.98
C VAL A 32 -1.21 25.16 -4.02
N LEU A 33 -1.84 24.76 -2.92
CA LEU A 33 -2.57 25.68 -2.03
C LEU A 33 -1.71 26.29 -0.92
N ALA A 34 -0.79 25.52 -0.35
CA ALA A 34 -0.05 25.86 0.87
C ALA A 34 1.47 25.94 0.65
N GLY A 35 1.99 25.18 -0.32
CA GLY A 35 3.41 25.20 -0.67
C GLY A 35 4.06 23.81 -0.63
N PRO A 36 5.31 23.73 -1.14
CA PRO A 36 6.02 22.47 -1.30
C PRO A 36 6.40 21.80 0.02
N ASP A 37 6.56 22.55 1.11
CA ASP A 37 6.95 22.00 2.40
C ASP A 37 5.78 21.29 3.09
N GLU A 38 4.58 21.87 3.03
CA GLU A 38 3.34 21.25 3.52
C GLU A 38 2.99 20.00 2.71
N ALA A 39 3.17 20.04 1.39
CA ALA A 39 3.00 18.88 0.52
C ALA A 39 3.95 17.73 0.90
N ARG A 40 5.23 18.05 1.15
CA ARG A 40 6.24 17.06 1.57
C ARG A 40 5.93 16.48 2.94
N ALA A 41 5.54 17.31 3.90
CA ALA A 41 5.16 16.87 5.24
C ALA A 41 3.96 15.91 5.16
N LEU A 42 2.94 16.27 4.40
CA LEU A 42 1.75 15.44 4.22
C LEU A 42 2.05 14.12 3.51
N LEU A 43 2.83 14.15 2.43
CA LEU A 43 3.25 12.95 1.71
C LEU A 43 4.09 12.02 2.60
N THR A 44 4.99 12.59 3.40
CA THR A 44 5.83 11.84 4.35
C THR A 44 4.96 11.15 5.41
N TYR A 45 3.96 11.86 5.95
CA TYR A 45 3.02 11.31 6.92
C TYR A 45 2.26 10.11 6.32
N PHE A 46 1.70 10.24 5.11
CA PHE A 46 1.00 9.13 4.47
C PHE A 46 1.92 7.94 4.17
N ASN A 47 3.12 8.18 3.64
CA ASN A 47 4.07 7.11 3.32
C ASN A 47 4.51 6.35 4.58
N THR A 48 4.70 7.05 5.71
CA THR A 48 5.04 6.44 7.00
C THR A 48 3.99 5.41 7.44
N ILE A 49 2.73 5.60 7.08
CA ILE A 49 1.62 4.68 7.42
C ILE A 49 1.44 3.61 6.34
N LEU A 50 1.42 4.00 5.07
CA LEU A 50 1.04 3.12 3.96
C LEU A 50 2.16 2.18 3.54
N ASP A 51 3.42 2.63 3.56
CA ASP A 51 4.54 1.83 3.06
C ASP A 51 4.74 0.52 3.85
N PRO A 52 4.74 0.53 5.20
CA PRO A 52 4.87 -0.71 5.97
C PRO A 52 3.71 -1.68 5.74
N LEU A 53 2.49 -1.15 5.52
CA LEU A 53 1.31 -1.97 5.25
C LEU A 53 1.41 -2.62 3.87
N ILE A 54 1.78 -1.85 2.84
CA ILE A 54 1.99 -2.35 1.48
C ILE A 54 3.07 -3.43 1.46
N GLU A 55 4.18 -3.20 2.17
CA GLU A 55 5.28 -4.16 2.27
C GLU A 55 4.79 -5.48 2.91
N LYS A 56 4.14 -5.40 4.07
CA LYS A 56 3.60 -6.56 4.78
C LYS A 56 2.66 -7.39 3.89
N HIS A 57 1.68 -6.75 3.25
CA HIS A 57 0.71 -7.43 2.41
C HIS A 57 1.36 -8.02 1.13
N SER A 58 2.41 -7.38 0.61
CA SER A 58 3.18 -7.91 -0.52
C SER A 58 4.01 -9.13 -0.14
N GLN A 59 4.65 -9.12 1.04
CA GLN A 59 5.42 -10.24 1.57
C GLN A 59 4.51 -11.44 1.89
N ASP A 60 3.37 -11.20 2.54
CA ASP A 60 2.38 -12.24 2.85
C ASP A 60 1.93 -12.96 1.56
N LEU A 61 1.68 -12.21 0.49
CA LEU A 61 1.34 -12.79 -0.82
C LEU A 61 2.50 -13.55 -1.47
N GLY A 62 3.72 -13.04 -1.37
CA GLY A 62 4.91 -13.72 -1.87
C GLY A 62 5.15 -15.06 -1.15
N HIS A 63 5.02 -15.08 0.17
CA HIS A 63 5.14 -16.30 0.98
C HIS A 63 4.03 -17.31 0.68
N GLU A 64 2.78 -16.87 0.47
CA GLU A 64 1.69 -17.77 0.09
C GLU A 64 1.90 -18.41 -1.28
N ARG A 65 2.37 -17.66 -2.29
CA ARG A 65 2.65 -18.21 -3.63
C ARG A 65 3.71 -19.31 -3.59
N ASN A 66 4.82 -19.07 -2.90
CA ASN A 66 5.92 -20.02 -2.80
C ASN A 66 5.52 -21.33 -2.08
N ASN A 67 4.62 -21.24 -1.09
CA ASN A 67 4.10 -22.41 -0.36
C ASN A 67 3.11 -23.25 -1.20
N VAL A 68 2.38 -22.65 -2.14
CA VAL A 68 1.50 -23.38 -3.07
C VAL A 68 2.32 -24.12 -4.13
N GLU A 69 3.39 -23.52 -4.65
CA GLU A 69 4.28 -24.15 -5.64
C GLU A 69 5.10 -25.30 -5.03
N SER A 70 5.54 -25.17 -3.77
CA SER A 70 6.31 -26.22 -3.08
C SER A 70 5.49 -27.48 -2.72
N LYS A 71 4.16 -27.43 -2.86
CA LYS A 71 3.24 -28.55 -2.57
C LYS A 71 2.67 -29.21 -3.83
N LYS A 72 3.10 -28.79 -5.02
CA LYS A 72 2.80 -29.44 -6.30
C LYS A 72 3.92 -30.39 -6.68
#